data_AF-I7MI96-F1
#
_entry.id   AF-I7MI96-F1
#
_cell.length_a   1.000
_cell.length_b   1.000
_cell.length_c   1.000
_cell.angle_alpha   90.00
_cell.angle_beta   90.00
_cell.angle_gamma   90.00
#
_symmetry.space_group_name_H-M   'P 1'
#
loop_
_entity.id
_entity.type
_entity.pdbx_description
1 polymer ?
#
loop_
_entity_poly.entity_id
_entity_poly.type
_entity_poly.pdbx_seq_one_letter_code
_entity_poly.pdbx_strand_id
1 'polypeptide(L)'
;MSFAPINQKNNVQKVASPGTSQQSFQKRTVPLDSPGSQRDVLMPSNQNNLNIGLQNRLEVIESHLNRVCNQHDALMPLLSLLETVPKINNNEQAMKQMQKKISDLETKLEKLEQNCNSKNNPHVFVQIDRNFKNTSQLITQMKSEMKDIQTQLQNNTKQNSSQLREESQNLVRSVEVRIDKNKKDIQNLLAEFKNSISLSIKRQEDFQHTFKGSGEPNEHFERNLQDKVDGYIDTIQKQYDRDINNLYREIGMLRSELEQFYDKGRKAYIFNKINEFPPNLDHEEKKIAIANIEQSVFFEDIERFDIENQERLVYELDCLEDKVIIIFLIKDQLALIYVFISFQIYFTKICVELSLQMKIIFKIQIAQLSYLTMNGKNQSEIKQEVTFLEDRFFSLKNQIHGTKKKYLVDVRKIEDRLEKLMIMKDQQLEKTGYQMNKMDNLVQESIQEIDHYPERIKQLNDSINTNVELLQARQKEIDEKLNLLKMIRN
;
A
#
# COMPACT_ATOMS: atom_id res chain seq x y z
N MET A 1 61.68 -23.06 31.42
CA MET A 1 61.26 -22.06 30.43
C MET A 1 59.91 -21.53 30.88
N SER A 2 59.90 -20.26 31.29
CA SER A 2 58.76 -19.58 31.92
C SER A 2 58.03 -18.76 30.85
N PHE A 3 56.72 -18.96 30.68
CA PHE A 3 55.90 -18.12 29.82
C PHE A 3 54.93 -17.32 30.67
N ALA A 4 55.02 -16.00 30.53
CA ALA A 4 54.23 -14.98 31.19
C ALA A 4 52.80 -14.90 30.61
N PRO A 5 51.81 -14.43 31.39
CA PRO A 5 50.46 -14.21 30.89
C PRO A 5 50.31 -12.83 30.22
N ILE A 6 49.65 -12.82 29.06
CA ILE A 6 49.28 -11.61 28.31
C ILE A 6 47.98 -11.05 28.88
N ASN A 7 48.02 -9.78 29.25
CA ASN A 7 46.95 -9.01 29.86
C ASN A 7 46.32 -8.13 28.75
N GLN A 8 45.13 -8.49 28.25
CA GLN A 8 44.38 -7.67 27.28
C GLN A 8 43.39 -6.77 28.02
N LYS A 9 43.66 -5.46 27.99
CA LYS A 9 42.77 -4.39 28.43
C LYS A 9 41.65 -4.20 27.41
N ASN A 10 40.40 -4.41 27.82
CA ASN A 10 39.21 -4.01 27.08
C ASN A 10 39.04 -2.49 27.12
N ASN A 11 39.18 -1.85 25.96
CA ASN A 11 38.87 -0.44 25.75
C ASN A 11 37.44 -0.35 25.19
N VAL A 12 36.47 -0.02 26.06
CA VAL A 12 35.07 0.21 25.66
C VAL A 12 34.94 1.65 25.17
N GLN A 13 34.89 1.82 23.84
CA GLN A 13 34.52 3.07 23.20
C GLN A 13 33.01 3.29 23.37
N LYS A 14 32.64 4.29 24.19
CA LYS A 14 31.28 4.82 24.29
C LYS A 14 30.88 5.43 22.94
N VAL A 15 29.97 4.78 22.23
CA VAL A 15 29.25 5.36 21.09
C VAL A 15 28.16 6.28 21.65
N ALA A 16 28.24 7.56 21.28
CA ALA A 16 27.27 8.57 21.64
C ALA A 16 25.96 8.38 20.87
N SER A 17 24.84 8.34 21.59
CA SER A 17 23.49 8.37 21.02
C SER A 17 23.17 9.75 20.44
N PRO A 18 22.56 9.88 19.25
CA PRO A 18 22.10 11.17 18.74
C PRO A 18 20.90 11.65 19.54
N GLY A 19 20.99 12.89 20.04
CA GLY A 19 19.99 13.55 20.85
C GLY A 19 18.67 13.74 20.11
N THR A 20 17.59 13.30 20.76
CA THR A 20 16.21 13.58 20.40
C THR A 20 15.91 15.04 20.71
N SER A 21 15.77 15.87 19.67
CA SER A 21 15.35 17.26 19.81
C SER A 21 13.89 17.31 20.25
N GLN A 22 13.67 17.57 21.54
CA GLN A 22 12.35 17.90 22.09
C GLN A 22 11.91 19.27 21.55
N GLN A 23 11.01 19.27 20.57
CA GLN A 23 10.24 20.47 20.25
C GLN A 23 9.13 20.65 21.29
N SER A 24 9.26 21.73 22.04
CA SER A 24 8.29 22.20 23.04
C SER A 24 6.99 22.65 22.35
N PHE A 25 5.92 21.90 22.56
CA PHE A 25 4.56 22.34 22.25
C PHE A 25 4.17 23.46 23.22
N GLN A 26 4.20 24.70 22.75
CA GLN A 26 3.60 25.83 23.45
C GLN A 26 2.06 25.67 23.45
N LYS A 27 1.49 25.32 24.60
CA LYS A 27 0.06 25.44 24.91
C LYS A 27 -0.35 26.91 24.79
N ARG A 28 -1.09 27.27 23.73
CA ARG A 28 -1.91 28.49 23.70
C ARG A 28 -3.12 28.30 24.61
N THR A 29 -3.05 28.85 25.81
CA THR A 29 -4.21 29.11 26.66
C THR A 29 -4.96 30.33 26.09
N VAL A 30 -6.22 30.13 25.72
CA VAL A 30 -7.16 31.20 25.36
C VAL A 30 -7.64 31.85 26.67
N PRO A 31 -7.51 33.17 26.87
CA PRO A 31 -8.11 33.84 28.02
C PRO A 31 -9.61 34.01 27.78
N LEU A 32 -10.41 33.43 28.67
CA LEU A 32 -11.73 33.97 29.00
C LEU A 32 -11.49 35.29 29.72
N ASP A 33 -12.02 36.39 29.20
CA ASP A 33 -12.79 37.36 30.00
C ASP A 33 -13.44 38.41 29.09
N SER A 34 -14.76 38.56 29.26
CA SER A 34 -15.54 39.74 28.90
C SER A 34 -15.79 40.56 30.17
N PRO A 35 -15.92 41.89 30.05
CA PRO A 35 -17.25 42.51 30.13
C PRO A 35 -17.38 43.64 29.07
N GLY A 36 -18.49 43.89 28.39
CA GLY A 36 -19.87 44.01 28.84
C GLY A 36 -20.31 45.47 28.65
N SER A 37 -21.12 45.78 27.63
CA SER A 37 -22.12 46.87 27.66
C SER A 37 -22.96 46.96 26.37
N GLN A 38 -24.21 46.51 26.53
CA GLN A 38 -25.47 47.15 26.12
C GLN A 38 -25.52 47.91 24.78
N ARG A 39 -26.30 47.36 23.84
CA ARG A 39 -27.44 48.07 23.25
C ARG A 39 -28.48 47.08 22.75
N ASP A 40 -29.67 47.19 23.32
CA ASP A 40 -30.88 46.48 22.94
C ASP A 40 -31.27 46.80 21.49
N VAL A 41 -31.22 45.77 20.63
CA VAL A 41 -31.98 45.75 19.39
C VAL A 41 -32.64 44.37 19.32
N LEU A 42 -33.94 44.34 19.63
CA LEU A 42 -34.82 43.21 19.41
C LEU A 42 -34.87 42.92 17.90
N MET A 43 -34.09 41.93 17.46
CA MET A 43 -34.18 41.32 16.13
C MET A 43 -34.62 39.86 16.29
N PRO A 44 -35.66 39.41 15.55
CA PRO A 44 -36.22 38.09 15.71
C PRO A 44 -35.35 37.02 15.02
N SER A 45 -35.27 35.86 15.66
CA SER A 45 -34.99 34.54 15.08
C SER A 45 -33.67 34.34 14.33
N ASN A 46 -32.56 34.21 15.08
CA ASN A 46 -31.30 33.60 14.61
C ASN A 46 -31.09 32.19 15.20
N GLN A 47 -32.18 31.45 15.44
CA GLN A 47 -32.13 30.08 15.99
C GLN A 47 -31.49 29.06 15.02
N ASN A 48 -31.51 29.34 13.70
CA ASN A 48 -30.93 28.42 12.70
C ASN A 48 -29.40 28.35 12.74
N ASN A 49 -28.70 29.45 13.09
CA ASN A 49 -27.24 29.44 13.16
C ASN A 49 -26.69 28.70 14.40
N LEU A 50 -27.42 28.69 15.51
CA LEU A 50 -27.10 27.87 16.68
C LEU A 50 -27.29 26.38 16.39
N ASN A 51 -28.33 26.02 15.64
CA ASN A 51 -28.57 24.63 15.23
C ASN A 51 -27.49 24.10 14.29
N ILE A 52 -27.02 24.89 13.32
CA ILE A 52 -25.93 24.49 12.41
C ILE A 52 -24.63 24.24 13.19
N GLY A 53 -24.31 25.10 14.16
CA GLY A 53 -23.14 24.91 15.03
C GLY A 53 -23.23 23.66 15.91
N LEU A 54 -24.43 23.33 16.41
CA LEU A 54 -24.67 22.14 17.23
C LEU A 54 -24.61 20.87 16.39
N GLN A 55 -25.16 20.90 15.18
CA GLN A 55 -25.12 19.80 14.22
C GLN A 55 -23.67 19.45 13.83
N ASN A 56 -22.87 20.45 13.46
CA ASN A 56 -21.46 20.23 13.13
C ASN A 56 -20.66 19.65 14.32
N ARG A 57 -20.97 20.07 15.55
CA ARG A 57 -20.33 19.51 16.75
C ARG A 57 -20.76 18.08 17.00
N LEU A 58 -22.03 17.73 16.76
CA LEU A 58 -22.53 16.37 16.87
C LEU A 58 -21.89 15.45 15.83
N GLU A 59 -21.76 15.89 14.57
CA GLU A 59 -21.09 15.12 13.52
C GLU A 59 -19.61 14.85 13.84
N VAL A 60 -18.90 15.84 14.39
CA VAL A 60 -17.51 15.65 14.83
C VAL A 60 -17.43 14.66 16.00
N ILE A 61 -18.35 14.74 16.96
CA ILE A 61 -18.41 13.80 18.09
C ILE A 61 -18.72 12.39 17.59
N GLU A 62 -19.68 12.23 16.68
CA GLU A 62 -20.05 10.93 16.09
C GLU A 62 -18.90 10.33 15.28
N SER A 63 -18.19 11.14 14.50
CA SER A 63 -16.97 10.73 13.79
C SER A 63 -15.87 10.26 14.75
N HIS A 64 -15.63 11.00 15.84
CA HIS A 64 -14.68 10.60 16.87
C HIS A 64 -15.10 9.33 17.59
N LEU A 65 -16.39 9.18 17.92
CA LEU A 65 -16.92 7.98 18.58
C LEU A 65 -16.76 6.76 17.67
N ASN A 66 -17.12 6.87 16.39
CA ASN A 66 -16.91 5.82 15.41
C ASN A 66 -15.43 5.44 15.26
N ARG A 67 -14.52 6.43 15.30
CA ARG A 67 -13.08 6.16 15.29
C ARG A 67 -12.64 5.38 16.53
N VAL A 68 -13.11 5.75 17.71
CA VAL A 68 -12.80 5.05 18.97
C VAL A 68 -13.38 3.64 18.98
N CYS A 69 -14.63 3.45 18.54
CA CYS A 69 -15.24 2.13 18.42
C CYS A 69 -14.45 1.22 17.46
N ASN A 70 -14.09 1.73 16.28
CA ASN A 70 -13.28 0.95 15.33
C ASN A 70 -11.88 0.62 15.89
N GLN A 71 -11.25 1.53 16.63
CA GLN A 71 -9.98 1.27 17.31
C GLN A 71 -10.12 0.22 18.41
N HIS A 72 -11.22 0.27 19.17
CA HIS A 72 -11.53 -0.70 20.21
C HIS A 72 -11.77 -2.09 19.61
N ASP A 73 -12.54 -2.20 18.53
CA ASP A 73 -12.80 -3.46 17.83
C ASP A 73 -11.51 -4.05 17.24
N ALA A 74 -10.60 -3.21 16.74
CA ALA A 74 -9.28 -3.64 16.29
C ALA A 74 -8.35 -4.09 17.44
N LEU A 75 -8.56 -3.59 18.66
CA LEU A 75 -7.77 -3.94 19.85
C LEU A 75 -8.24 -5.24 20.53
N MET A 76 -9.51 -5.62 20.39
CA MET A 76 -10.06 -6.82 21.04
C MET A 76 -9.32 -8.13 20.68
N PRO A 77 -8.97 -8.40 19.41
CA PRO A 77 -8.15 -9.56 19.06
C PRO A 77 -6.76 -9.54 19.70
N LEU A 78 -6.16 -8.35 19.85
CA LEU A 78 -4.84 -8.19 20.47
C LEU A 78 -4.89 -8.43 21.98
N LEU A 79 -5.97 -8.02 22.65
CA LEU A 79 -6.20 -8.33 24.06
C LEU A 79 -6.40 -9.83 24.28
N SER A 80 -7.15 -10.51 23.41
CA SER A 80 -7.27 -11.97 23.46
C SER A 80 -5.92 -12.66 23.25
N LEU A 81 -5.09 -12.16 22.33
CA LEU A 81 -3.74 -12.67 22.14
C LEU A 81 -2.88 -12.51 23.41
N LEU A 82 -2.94 -11.35 24.06
CA LEU A 82 -2.23 -11.08 25.32
C LEU A 82 -2.65 -12.03 26.44
N GLU A 83 -3.90 -12.49 26.50
CA GLU A 83 -4.33 -13.51 27.46
C GLU A 83 -3.79 -14.91 27.16
N THR A 84 -3.52 -15.21 25.88
CA THR A 84 -2.95 -16.51 25.46
C THR A 84 -1.44 -16.60 25.62
N VAL A 85 -0.72 -15.47 25.52
CA VAL A 85 0.76 -15.43 25.61
C VAL A 85 1.32 -16.03 26.91
N PRO A 86 0.80 -15.73 28.12
CA PRO A 86 1.27 -16.38 29.35
C PRO A 86 1.07 -17.90 29.34
N LYS A 87 -0.03 -18.39 28.76
CA LYS A 87 -0.29 -19.84 28.64
C LYS A 87 0.71 -20.52 27.71
N ILE A 88 1.02 -19.89 26.58
CA ILE A 88 2.04 -20.38 25.64
C ILE A 88 3.41 -20.42 26.32
N ASN A 89 3.81 -19.36 27.03
CA ASN A 89 5.09 -19.29 27.73
C ASN A 89 5.20 -20.37 28.83
N ASN A 90 4.14 -20.58 29.62
CA ASN A 90 4.11 -21.63 30.64
C ASN A 90 4.24 -23.02 30.02
N ASN A 91 3.55 -23.28 28.91
CA ASN A 91 3.65 -24.55 28.18
C ASN A 91 5.05 -24.76 27.60
N GLU A 92 5.67 -23.72 27.06
CA GLU A 92 7.04 -23.78 26.52
C GLU A 92 8.07 -24.08 27.62
N GLN A 93 7.92 -23.47 28.79
CA GLN A 93 8.77 -23.75 29.95
C GLN A 93 8.58 -25.18 30.46
N ALA A 94 7.34 -25.66 30.56
CA ALA A 94 7.05 -27.04 30.94
C ALA A 94 7.68 -28.04 29.96
N MET A 95 7.61 -27.74 28.66
CA MET A 95 8.23 -28.56 27.60
C MET A 95 9.75 -28.60 27.74
N LYS A 96 10.41 -27.45 27.93
CA LYS A 96 11.86 -27.36 28.18
C LYS A 96 12.29 -28.14 29.42
N GLN A 97 11.53 -28.07 30.51
CA GLN A 97 11.80 -28.83 31.72
C GLN A 97 11.63 -30.34 31.51
N MET A 98 10.60 -30.77 30.78
CA MET A 98 10.35 -32.17 30.46
C MET A 98 11.45 -32.73 29.54
N GLN A 99 11.87 -31.97 28.54
CA GLN A 99 12.93 -32.35 27.60
C GLN A 99 14.29 -32.49 28.31
N LYS A 100 14.58 -31.60 29.27
CA LYS A 100 15.76 -31.73 30.14
C LYS A 100 15.69 -33.00 31.00
N LYS A 101 14.53 -33.28 31.63
CA LYS A 101 14.35 -34.52 32.42
C LYS A 101 14.52 -35.79 31.58
N ILE A 102 14.07 -35.78 30.33
CA ILE A 102 14.27 -36.90 29.39
C ILE A 102 15.76 -37.10 29.13
N SER A 103 16.49 -36.04 28.77
CA SER A 103 17.94 -36.12 28.53
C SER A 103 18.73 -36.59 29.77
N ASP A 104 18.37 -36.10 30.96
CA ASP A 104 18.99 -36.55 32.23
C ASP A 104 18.71 -38.04 32.51
N LEU A 105 17.51 -38.53 32.19
CA LEU A 105 17.14 -39.94 32.35
C LEU A 105 17.82 -40.84 31.32
N GLU A 106 17.93 -40.42 30.07
CA GLU A 106 18.67 -41.14 29.02
C GLU A 106 20.14 -41.30 29.42
N THR A 107 20.77 -40.23 29.91
CA THR A 107 22.16 -40.27 30.41
C THR A 107 22.33 -41.20 31.62
N LYS A 108 21.33 -41.28 32.50
CA LYS A 108 21.34 -42.21 33.65
C LYS A 108 21.13 -43.66 33.21
N LEU A 109 20.27 -43.89 32.23
CA LEU A 109 20.02 -45.20 31.64
C LEU A 109 21.32 -45.74 31.01
N GLU A 110 22.00 -44.91 30.21
CA GLU A 110 23.27 -45.26 29.56
C GLU A 110 24.36 -45.62 30.59
N LYS A 111 24.46 -44.86 31.70
CA LYS A 111 25.38 -45.19 32.80
C LYS A 111 25.02 -46.49 33.53
N LEU A 112 23.74 -46.79 33.70
CA LEU A 112 23.29 -48.05 34.31
C LEU A 112 23.58 -49.24 33.39
N GLU A 113 23.37 -49.10 32.08
CA GLU A 113 23.71 -50.12 31.08
C GLU A 113 25.22 -50.39 31.04
N GLN A 114 26.05 -49.35 31.12
CA GLN A 114 27.52 -49.49 31.22
C GLN A 114 27.94 -50.21 32.51
N ASN A 115 27.32 -49.90 33.66
CA ASN A 115 27.62 -50.56 34.93
C ASN A 115 27.17 -52.03 34.97
N CYS A 116 26.06 -52.38 34.32
CA CYS A 116 25.60 -53.78 34.21
C CYS A 116 26.57 -54.69 33.44
N ASN A 117 27.39 -54.14 32.55
CA ASN A 117 28.44 -54.88 31.85
C ASN A 117 29.69 -55.16 32.71
N SER A 118 29.75 -54.64 33.95
CA SER A 118 30.87 -54.82 34.89
C SER A 118 30.56 -55.90 35.92
N LYS A 119 31.06 -57.12 35.64
CA LYS A 119 31.06 -58.38 36.41
C LYS A 119 30.55 -58.41 37.89
N ASN A 120 29.70 -59.42 38.12
CA ASN A 120 29.56 -60.32 39.29
C ASN A 120 29.31 -59.72 40.68
N ASN A 121 28.10 -59.19 40.91
CA ASN A 121 27.56 -59.14 42.27
C ASN A 121 26.03 -59.40 42.28
N PRO A 122 25.55 -60.61 42.63
CA PRO A 122 24.15 -61.02 42.44
C PRO A 122 23.15 -60.22 43.28
N HIS A 123 23.59 -59.60 44.38
CA HIS A 123 22.73 -58.78 45.22
C HIS A 123 22.49 -57.36 44.65
N VAL A 124 23.41 -56.88 43.79
CA VAL A 124 23.30 -55.60 43.08
C VAL A 124 22.32 -55.71 41.91
N PHE A 125 22.27 -56.87 41.25
CA PHE A 125 21.34 -57.13 40.15
C PHE A 125 19.87 -57.01 40.55
N VAL A 126 19.47 -57.53 41.72
CA VAL A 126 18.06 -57.43 42.18
C VAL A 126 17.65 -55.98 42.44
N GLN A 127 18.58 -55.15 42.93
CA GLN A 127 18.33 -53.75 43.23
C GLN A 127 18.33 -52.89 41.96
N ILE A 128 19.21 -53.20 41.01
CA ILE A 128 19.19 -52.61 39.66
C ILE A 128 17.88 -52.97 38.95
N ASP A 129 17.42 -54.22 39.01
CA ASP A 129 16.17 -54.64 38.37
C ASP A 129 14.94 -53.90 38.90
N ARG A 130 14.87 -53.68 40.22
CA ARG A 130 13.81 -52.84 40.81
C ARG A 130 13.89 -51.39 40.35
N ASN A 131 15.09 -50.81 40.32
CA ASN A 131 15.27 -49.43 39.85
C ASN A 131 14.99 -49.28 38.35
N PHE A 132 15.34 -50.29 37.54
CA PHE A 132 15.06 -50.31 36.12
C PHE A 132 13.55 -50.43 35.85
N LYS A 133 12.84 -51.29 36.59
CA LYS A 133 11.37 -51.37 36.52
C LYS A 133 10.69 -50.05 36.90
N ASN A 134 11.13 -49.41 37.98
CA ASN A 134 10.58 -48.12 38.40
C ASN A 134 10.87 -47.01 37.37
N THR A 135 12.08 -46.97 36.82
CA THR A 135 12.46 -45.99 35.79
C THR A 135 11.71 -46.23 34.48
N SER A 136 11.54 -47.49 34.09
CA SER A 136 10.77 -47.90 32.91
C SER A 136 9.28 -47.53 33.05
N GLN A 137 8.70 -47.73 34.24
CA GLN A 137 7.33 -47.26 34.53
C GLN A 137 7.23 -45.74 34.45
N LEU A 138 8.19 -45.00 35.01
CA LEU A 138 8.22 -43.54 34.91
C LEU A 138 8.34 -43.04 33.46
N ILE A 139 9.21 -43.66 32.66
CA ILE A 139 9.35 -43.35 31.23
C ILE A 139 8.04 -43.62 30.49
N THR A 140 7.37 -44.73 30.81
CA THR A 140 6.07 -45.08 30.20
C THR A 140 5.00 -44.06 30.56
N GLN A 141 4.95 -43.62 31.83
CA GLN A 141 4.05 -42.57 32.27
C GLN A 141 4.33 -41.24 31.56
N MET A 142 5.59 -40.81 31.49
CA MET A 142 5.99 -39.59 30.78
C MET A 142 5.65 -39.64 29.28
N LYS A 143 5.80 -40.81 28.64
CA LYS A 143 5.38 -41.01 27.23
C LYS A 143 3.86 -40.85 27.06
N SER A 144 3.07 -41.31 28.03
CA SER A 144 1.62 -41.09 28.00
C SER A 144 1.26 -39.61 28.18
N GLU A 145 1.87 -38.92 29.15
CA GLU A 145 1.64 -37.48 29.38
C GLU A 145 2.06 -36.65 28.16
N MET A 146 3.17 -37.00 27.50
CA MET A 146 3.60 -36.34 26.27
C MET A 146 2.60 -36.54 25.12
N LYS A 147 2.02 -37.74 24.99
CA LYS A 147 0.99 -38.04 24.00
C LYS A 147 -0.30 -37.25 24.27
N ASP A 148 -0.67 -37.10 25.53
CA ASP A 148 -1.84 -36.31 25.94
C ASP A 148 -1.64 -34.82 25.64
N ILE A 149 -0.47 -34.26 25.97
CA ILE A 149 -0.11 -32.88 25.62
C ILE A 149 -0.12 -32.69 24.10
N GLN A 150 0.44 -33.63 23.34
CA GLN A 150 0.47 -33.56 21.87
C GLN A 150 -0.95 -33.58 21.29
N THR A 151 -1.84 -34.41 21.85
CA THR A 151 -3.25 -34.48 21.46
C THR A 151 -3.99 -33.17 21.81
N GLN A 152 -3.73 -32.61 22.99
CA GLN A 152 -4.30 -31.33 23.41
C GLN A 152 -3.83 -30.18 22.50
N LEU A 153 -2.56 -30.20 22.08
CA LEU A 153 -2.00 -29.21 21.18
C LEU A 153 -2.61 -29.33 19.77
N GLN A 154 -2.79 -30.55 19.26
CA GLN A 154 -3.52 -30.78 18.00
C GLN A 154 -4.98 -30.31 18.07
N ASN A 155 -5.68 -30.55 19.18
CA ASN A 155 -7.05 -30.11 19.38
C ASN A 155 -7.14 -28.58 19.44
N ASN A 156 -6.24 -27.91 20.17
CA ASN A 156 -6.16 -26.45 20.19
C ASN A 156 -5.88 -25.86 18.80
N THR A 157 -4.99 -26.49 18.01
CA THR A 157 -4.71 -26.03 16.63
C THR A 157 -5.93 -26.20 15.72
N LYS A 158 -6.67 -27.31 15.85
CA LYS A 158 -7.94 -27.51 15.12
C LYS A 158 -9.03 -26.53 15.55
N GLN A 159 -9.13 -26.25 16.85
CA GLN A 159 -10.08 -25.28 17.37
C GLN A 159 -9.76 -23.87 16.86
N ASN A 160 -8.50 -23.43 16.95
CA ASN A 160 -8.07 -22.13 16.42
C ASN A 160 -8.29 -22.01 14.91
N SER A 161 -8.02 -23.06 14.12
CA SER A 161 -8.27 -23.01 12.67
C SER A 161 -9.76 -22.95 12.33
N SER A 162 -10.61 -23.65 13.09
CA SER A 162 -12.07 -23.54 12.94
C SER A 162 -12.60 -22.16 13.31
N GLN A 163 -12.09 -21.56 14.39
CA GLN A 163 -12.47 -20.22 14.84
C GLN A 163 -12.03 -19.15 13.84
N LEU A 164 -10.80 -19.22 13.33
CA LEU A 164 -10.31 -18.32 12.27
C LEU A 164 -11.15 -18.43 10.99
N ARG A 165 -11.59 -19.64 10.63
CA ARG A 165 -12.46 -19.85 9.46
C ARG A 165 -13.84 -19.22 9.67
N GLU A 166 -14.40 -19.33 10.87
CA GLU A 166 -15.68 -18.71 11.22
C GLU A 166 -15.57 -17.17 11.25
N GLU A 167 -14.52 -16.62 11.86
CA GLU A 167 -14.24 -15.18 11.85
C GLU A 167 -14.05 -14.64 10.44
N SER A 168 -13.33 -15.37 9.57
CA SER A 168 -13.16 -15.01 8.17
C SER A 168 -14.49 -15.01 7.41
N GLN A 169 -15.36 -16.00 7.65
CA GLN A 169 -16.69 -16.04 7.03
C GLN A 169 -17.59 -14.89 7.54
N ASN A 170 -17.52 -14.57 8.83
CA ASN A 170 -18.26 -13.45 9.41
C ASN A 170 -17.77 -12.10 8.88
N LEU A 171 -16.46 -11.95 8.65
CA LEU A 171 -15.89 -10.77 8.02
C LEU A 171 -16.40 -10.61 6.58
N VAL A 172 -16.40 -11.69 5.78
CA VAL A 172 -16.93 -11.67 4.40
C VAL A 172 -18.39 -11.24 4.39
N ARG A 173 -19.24 -11.85 5.23
CA ARG A 173 -20.65 -11.45 5.34
C ARG A 173 -20.83 -9.99 5.77
N SER A 174 -20.00 -9.50 6.70
CA SER A 174 -20.04 -8.11 7.16
C SER A 174 -19.66 -7.13 6.03
N VAL A 175 -18.65 -7.48 5.22
CA VAL A 175 -18.24 -6.70 4.05
C VAL A 175 -19.35 -6.69 3.00
N GLU A 176 -19.96 -7.84 2.69
CA GLU A 176 -21.09 -7.92 1.75
C GLU A 176 -22.26 -7.04 2.19
N VAL A 177 -22.65 -7.09 3.47
CA VAL A 177 -23.71 -6.23 4.01
C VAL A 177 -23.37 -4.75 3.89
N ARG A 178 -22.10 -4.35 4.10
CA ARG A 178 -21.64 -2.97 3.91
C ARG A 178 -21.66 -2.55 2.45
N ILE A 179 -21.26 -3.43 1.53
CA ILE A 179 -21.32 -3.20 0.08
C ILE A 179 -22.76 -2.98 -0.36
N ASP A 180 -23.69 -3.82 0.08
CA ASP A 180 -25.11 -3.69 -0.26
C ASP A 180 -25.72 -2.41 0.32
N LYS A 181 -25.34 -2.04 1.54
CA LYS A 181 -25.74 -0.76 2.14
C LYS A 181 -25.22 0.43 1.33
N ASN A 182 -23.91 0.45 1.02
CA ASN A 182 -23.31 1.51 0.21
C ASN A 182 -23.93 1.60 -1.19
N LYS A 183 -24.22 0.46 -1.82
CA LYS A 183 -24.91 0.41 -3.11
C LYS A 183 -26.29 1.04 -3.03
N LYS A 184 -27.05 0.76 -1.96
CA LYS A 184 -28.35 1.37 -1.72
C LYS A 184 -28.24 2.88 -1.47
N ASP A 185 -27.25 3.31 -0.69
CA ASP A 185 -27.00 4.72 -0.40
C ASP A 185 -26.60 5.50 -1.67
N ILE A 186 -25.77 4.91 -2.54
CA ILE A 186 -25.43 5.47 -3.86
C ILE A 186 -26.68 5.56 -4.75
N GLN A 187 -27.52 4.52 -4.78
CA GLN A 187 -28.78 4.57 -5.53
C GLN A 187 -29.71 5.67 -5.04
N ASN A 188 -29.80 5.87 -3.72
CA ASN A 188 -30.57 6.96 -3.12
C ASN A 188 -29.99 8.33 -3.49
N LEU A 189 -28.67 8.52 -3.40
CA LEU A 189 -27.99 9.74 -3.81
C LEU A 189 -28.21 10.06 -5.29
N LEU A 190 -28.13 9.06 -6.17
CA LEU A 190 -28.42 9.23 -7.60
C LEU A 190 -29.88 9.62 -7.85
N ALA A 191 -30.81 9.05 -7.09
CA ALA A 191 -32.22 9.41 -7.16
C ALA A 191 -32.47 10.85 -6.67
N GLU A 192 -31.86 11.25 -5.56
CA GLU A 192 -31.91 12.62 -5.04
C GLU A 192 -31.30 13.62 -6.03
N PHE A 193 -30.15 13.29 -6.62
CA PHE A 193 -29.48 14.09 -7.63
C PHE A 193 -30.36 14.28 -8.88
N LYS A 194 -30.96 13.20 -9.39
CA LYS A 194 -31.91 13.25 -10.51
C LYS A 194 -33.12 14.13 -10.20
N ASN A 195 -33.66 14.03 -8.99
CA ASN A 195 -34.78 14.86 -8.53
C ASN A 195 -34.37 16.33 -8.40
N SER A 196 -33.16 16.60 -7.88
CA SER A 196 -32.60 17.94 -7.75
C SER A 196 -32.40 18.61 -9.11
N ILE A 197 -31.84 17.89 -10.10
CA ILE A 197 -31.71 18.36 -11.49
C ILE A 197 -33.09 18.64 -12.09
N SER A 198 -34.04 17.73 -11.93
CA SER A 198 -35.40 17.92 -12.49
C SER A 198 -36.09 19.14 -11.89
N LEU A 199 -35.92 19.39 -10.59
CA LEU A 199 -36.46 20.57 -9.90
C LEU A 199 -35.77 21.87 -10.34
N SER A 200 -34.46 21.83 -10.59
CA SER A 200 -33.72 23.02 -11.04
C SER A 200 -34.02 23.37 -12.50
N ILE A 201 -34.18 22.39 -13.38
CA ILE A 201 -34.68 22.58 -14.76
C ILE A 201 -36.08 23.20 -14.72
N LYS A 202 -37.00 22.64 -13.93
CA LYS A 202 -38.36 23.16 -13.80
C LYS A 202 -38.40 24.61 -13.28
N ARG A 203 -37.57 24.94 -12.29
CA ARG A 203 -37.41 26.33 -11.81
C ARG A 203 -36.85 27.26 -12.88
N GLN A 204 -35.94 26.79 -13.72
CA GLN A 204 -35.40 27.57 -14.84
C GLN A 204 -36.47 27.85 -15.90
N GLU A 205 -37.32 26.87 -16.21
CA GLU A 205 -38.47 27.04 -17.10
C GLU A 205 -39.46 28.06 -16.51
N ASP A 206 -39.78 27.95 -15.22
CA ASP A 206 -40.66 28.91 -14.52
C ASP A 206 -40.07 30.33 -14.53
N PHE A 207 -38.75 30.49 -14.32
CA PHE A 207 -38.07 31.79 -14.36
C PHE A 207 -38.01 32.43 -15.76
N GLN A 208 -37.91 31.62 -16.82
CA GLN A 208 -37.96 32.14 -18.20
C GLN A 208 -39.35 32.70 -18.55
N HIS A 209 -40.40 32.22 -17.90
CA HIS A 209 -41.75 32.74 -18.12
C HIS A 209 -42.03 34.07 -17.41
N THR A 210 -41.33 34.39 -16.32
CA THR A 210 -41.58 35.61 -15.52
C THR A 210 -40.80 36.85 -15.98
N PHE A 211 -39.78 36.72 -16.84
CA PHE A 211 -38.85 37.82 -17.18
C PHE A 211 -39.05 38.46 -18.57
N LYS A 212 -40.24 38.33 -19.19
CA LYS A 212 -40.63 39.17 -20.33
C LYS A 212 -41.24 40.49 -19.84
N GLY A 213 -40.45 41.38 -19.25
CA GLY A 213 -40.95 42.70 -18.89
C GLY A 213 -39.93 43.62 -18.23
N SER A 214 -39.67 44.75 -18.89
CA SER A 214 -38.89 45.92 -18.47
C SER A 214 -37.41 45.70 -18.11
N GLY A 215 -36.55 46.21 -18.98
CA GLY A 215 -35.10 46.20 -18.82
C GLY A 215 -34.63 47.36 -17.96
N GLU A 216 -33.82 47.02 -16.97
CA GLU A 216 -32.50 47.60 -16.76
C GLU A 216 -31.69 46.60 -15.91
N PRO A 217 -30.49 46.17 -16.35
CA PRO A 217 -29.67 45.20 -15.64
C PRO A 217 -29.15 45.83 -14.34
N ASN A 218 -29.57 45.28 -13.20
CA ASN A 218 -29.18 45.74 -11.88
C ASN A 218 -27.89 45.01 -11.46
N GLU A 219 -26.72 45.66 -11.57
CA GLU A 219 -25.38 45.09 -11.28
C GLU A 219 -25.28 44.43 -9.89
N HIS A 220 -26.06 44.90 -8.91
CA HIS A 220 -26.08 44.33 -7.57
C HIS A 220 -26.70 42.92 -7.54
N PHE A 221 -27.64 42.63 -8.45
CA PHE A 221 -28.24 41.31 -8.57
C PHE A 221 -27.25 40.31 -9.20
N GLU A 222 -26.49 40.75 -10.20
CA GLU A 222 -25.46 39.90 -10.84
C GLU A 222 -24.35 39.51 -9.86
N ARG A 223 -23.84 40.44 -9.03
CA ARG A 223 -22.85 40.10 -7.99
C ARG A 223 -23.38 39.10 -6.97
N ASN A 224 -24.61 39.31 -6.46
CA ASN A 224 -25.22 38.37 -5.51
C ASN A 224 -25.46 36.97 -6.11
N LEU A 225 -25.71 36.89 -7.42
CA LEU A 225 -25.85 35.61 -8.11
C LEU A 225 -24.48 34.95 -8.30
N GLN A 226 -23.46 35.73 -8.68
CA GLN A 226 -22.08 35.25 -8.84
C GLN A 226 -21.53 34.71 -7.52
N ASP A 227 -21.68 35.41 -6.40
CA ASP A 227 -21.21 34.95 -5.07
C ASP A 227 -21.88 33.63 -4.65
N LYS A 228 -23.16 33.45 -5.00
CA LYS A 228 -23.89 32.19 -4.73
C LYS A 228 -23.40 31.05 -5.62
N VAL A 229 -23.11 31.33 -6.89
CA VAL A 229 -22.56 30.35 -7.84
C VAL A 229 -21.15 29.94 -7.39
N ASP A 230 -20.30 30.90 -7.04
CA ASP A 230 -18.93 30.65 -6.58
C ASP A 230 -18.93 29.86 -5.26
N GLY A 231 -19.81 30.20 -4.31
CA GLY A 231 -19.98 29.42 -3.07
C GLY A 231 -20.48 27.99 -3.30
N TYR A 232 -21.33 27.78 -4.30
CA TYR A 232 -21.79 26.43 -4.69
C TYR A 232 -20.66 25.63 -5.36
N ILE A 233 -19.88 26.26 -6.24
CA ILE A 233 -18.70 25.65 -6.88
C ILE A 233 -17.68 25.23 -5.82
N ASP A 234 -17.37 26.10 -4.85
CA ASP A 234 -16.44 25.79 -3.74
C ASP A 234 -16.94 24.60 -2.89
N THR A 235 -18.24 24.54 -2.62
CA THR A 235 -18.84 23.41 -1.88
C THR A 235 -18.72 22.10 -2.66
N ILE A 236 -18.98 22.12 -3.97
CA ILE A 236 -18.82 20.97 -4.84
C ILE A 236 -17.35 20.54 -4.91
N GLN A 237 -16.43 21.48 -5.07
CA GLN A 237 -15.01 21.20 -5.18
C GLN A 237 -14.47 20.56 -3.89
N LYS A 238 -14.87 21.08 -2.72
CA LYS A 238 -14.58 20.45 -1.42
C LYS A 238 -15.19 19.06 -1.26
N GLN A 239 -16.34 18.79 -1.88
CA GLN A 239 -16.92 17.44 -1.88
C GLN A 239 -16.09 16.51 -2.76
N TYR A 240 -15.73 16.93 -3.98
CA TYR A 240 -14.85 16.14 -4.86
C TYR A 240 -13.49 15.87 -4.21
N ASP A 241 -12.87 16.86 -3.57
CA ASP A 241 -11.60 16.66 -2.87
C ASP A 241 -11.74 15.64 -1.75
N ARG A 242 -12.85 15.65 -0.99
CA ARG A 242 -13.12 14.63 0.03
C ARG A 242 -13.30 13.24 -0.59
N ASP A 243 -14.04 13.13 -1.68
CA ASP A 243 -14.30 11.86 -2.34
C ASP A 243 -13.02 11.29 -2.97
N ILE A 244 -12.20 12.13 -3.61
CA ILE A 244 -10.88 11.77 -4.12
C ILE A 244 -9.98 11.27 -2.98
N ASN A 245 -9.94 11.96 -1.84
CA ASN A 245 -9.16 11.53 -0.68
C ASN A 245 -9.66 10.20 -0.10
N ASN A 246 -10.97 9.98 -0.06
CA ASN A 246 -11.57 8.72 0.38
C ASN A 246 -11.19 7.59 -0.58
N LEU A 247 -11.25 7.82 -1.89
CA LEU A 247 -10.82 6.85 -2.91
C LEU A 247 -9.34 6.51 -2.78
N TYR A 248 -8.45 7.49 -2.59
CA TYR A 248 -7.03 7.22 -2.37
C TYR A 248 -6.78 6.40 -1.11
N ARG A 249 -7.55 6.65 -0.05
CA ARG A 249 -7.48 5.85 1.18
C ARG A 249 -7.94 4.41 0.94
N GLU A 250 -9.04 4.22 0.22
CA GLU A 250 -9.57 2.90 -0.13
C GLU A 250 -8.60 2.12 -1.02
N ILE A 251 -8.03 2.75 -2.06
CA ILE A 251 -6.97 2.18 -2.89
C ILE A 251 -5.77 1.77 -2.03
N GLY A 252 -5.39 2.59 -1.04
CA GLY A 252 -4.33 2.26 -0.10
C GLY A 252 -4.63 1.01 0.74
N MET A 253 -5.86 0.87 1.23
CA MET A 253 -6.30 -0.32 1.98
C MET A 253 -6.31 -1.57 1.08
N LEU A 254 -6.92 -1.48 -0.10
CA LEU A 254 -6.97 -2.57 -1.08
C LEU A 254 -5.58 -3.03 -1.50
N ARG A 255 -4.63 -2.10 -1.67
CA ARG A 255 -3.23 -2.43 -1.96
C ARG A 255 -2.59 -3.24 -0.84
N SER A 256 -2.82 -2.84 0.42
CA SER A 256 -2.32 -3.56 1.59
C SER A 256 -2.93 -4.97 1.70
N GLU A 257 -4.23 -5.12 1.42
CA GLU A 257 -4.90 -6.42 1.42
C GLU A 257 -4.39 -7.32 0.30
N LEU A 258 -4.18 -6.76 -0.89
CA LEU A 258 -3.63 -7.48 -2.04
C LEU A 258 -2.19 -7.95 -1.78
N GLU A 259 -1.34 -7.11 -1.18
CA GLU A 259 0.01 -7.48 -0.77
C GLU A 259 -0.01 -8.62 0.25
N GLN A 260 -0.91 -8.56 1.24
CA GLN A 260 -1.10 -9.66 2.19
C GLN A 260 -1.58 -10.95 1.51
N PHE A 261 -2.43 -10.84 0.49
CA PHE A 261 -2.90 -11.99 -0.27
C PHE A 261 -1.76 -12.65 -1.06
N TYR A 262 -0.93 -11.87 -1.74
CA TYR A 262 0.26 -12.38 -2.43
C TYR A 262 1.24 -13.04 -1.45
N ASP A 263 1.49 -12.42 -0.29
CA ASP A 263 2.33 -13.00 0.76
C ASP A 263 1.80 -14.33 1.28
N LYS A 264 0.49 -14.46 1.45
CA LYS A 264 -0.16 -15.72 1.84
C LYS A 264 -0.02 -16.78 0.75
N GLY A 265 -0.26 -16.42 -0.50
CA GLY A 265 -0.08 -17.31 -1.65
C GLY A 265 1.35 -17.82 -1.76
N ARG A 266 2.32 -16.91 -1.63
CA ARG A 266 3.75 -17.20 -1.62
C ARG A 266 4.14 -18.19 -0.53
N LYS A 267 3.73 -17.93 0.72
CA LYS A 267 3.99 -18.83 1.85
C LYS A 267 3.32 -20.18 1.67
N ALA A 268 2.10 -20.22 1.15
CA ALA A 268 1.40 -21.46 0.86
C ALA A 268 2.12 -22.28 -0.21
N TYR A 269 2.60 -21.64 -1.28
CA TYR A 269 3.40 -22.29 -2.32
C TYR A 269 4.69 -22.90 -1.76
N ILE A 270 5.48 -22.12 -1.02
CA ILE A 270 6.71 -22.60 -0.37
C ILE A 270 6.39 -23.77 0.57
N PHE A 271 5.34 -23.64 1.40
CA PHE A 271 4.95 -24.70 2.32
C PHE A 271 4.51 -25.98 1.61
N ASN A 272 3.77 -25.86 0.50
CA ASN A 272 3.38 -27.01 -0.32
C ASN A 272 4.61 -27.72 -0.88
N LYS A 273 5.59 -26.97 -1.39
CA LYS A 273 6.87 -27.53 -1.86
C LYS A 273 7.66 -28.22 -0.75
N ILE A 274 7.67 -27.65 0.46
CA ILE A 274 8.33 -28.28 1.62
C ILE A 274 7.63 -29.58 2.01
N ASN A 275 6.30 -29.68 1.86
CA ASN A 275 5.56 -30.91 2.17
C ASN A 275 5.81 -32.03 1.14
N GLU A 276 6.29 -31.70 -0.06
CA GLU A 276 6.70 -32.67 -1.08
C GLU A 276 8.07 -33.31 -0.76
N PHE A 277 8.77 -32.84 0.28
CA PHE A 277 10.11 -33.32 0.61
C PHE A 277 10.09 -34.77 1.13
N PRO A 278 11.12 -35.58 0.80
CA PRO A 278 11.30 -36.89 1.42
C PRO A 278 11.37 -36.79 2.95
N PRO A 279 10.70 -37.69 3.69
CA PRO A 279 10.66 -37.63 5.15
C PRO A 279 12.03 -37.89 5.81
N ASN A 280 12.95 -38.54 5.09
CA ASN A 280 14.27 -38.92 5.57
C ASN A 280 15.39 -37.95 5.15
N LEU A 281 15.03 -36.77 4.64
CA LEU A 281 16.01 -35.77 4.19
C LEU A 281 16.82 -35.23 5.38
N ASP A 282 18.14 -35.14 5.24
CA ASP A 282 19.00 -34.59 6.29
C ASP A 282 18.64 -33.13 6.60
N HIS A 283 18.91 -32.67 7.82
CA HIS A 283 18.53 -31.32 8.23
C HIS A 283 19.20 -30.23 7.36
N GLU A 284 20.48 -30.42 7.01
CA GLU A 284 21.21 -29.47 6.16
C GLU A 284 20.74 -29.53 4.71
N GLU A 285 20.45 -30.72 4.19
CA GLU A 285 19.85 -30.92 2.86
C GLU A 285 18.49 -30.20 2.74
N LYS A 286 17.65 -30.38 3.76
CA LYS A 286 16.36 -29.70 3.86
C LYS A 286 16.52 -28.19 3.90
N LYS A 287 17.53 -27.68 4.61
CA LYS A 287 17.81 -26.25 4.72
C LYS A 287 18.26 -25.66 3.38
N ILE A 288 19.11 -26.37 2.62
CA ILE A 288 19.51 -25.97 1.26
C ILE A 288 18.30 -25.96 0.33
N ALA A 289 17.50 -27.02 0.33
CA ALA A 289 16.32 -27.11 -0.53
C ALA A 289 15.29 -26.01 -0.22
N ILE A 290 15.04 -25.71 1.06
CA ILE A 290 14.17 -24.59 1.46
C ILE A 290 14.73 -23.26 0.96
N ALA A 291 16.01 -22.99 1.22
CA ALA A 291 16.62 -21.73 0.82
C ALA A 291 16.65 -21.57 -0.71
N ASN A 292 16.81 -22.66 -1.46
CA ASN A 292 16.71 -22.67 -2.91
C ASN A 292 15.30 -22.30 -3.39
N ILE A 293 14.26 -22.92 -2.83
CA ILE A 293 12.86 -22.58 -3.16
C ILE A 293 12.56 -21.11 -2.85
N GLU A 294 12.96 -20.63 -1.68
CA GLU A 294 12.76 -19.22 -1.30
C GLU A 294 13.46 -18.25 -2.25
N GLN A 295 14.65 -18.61 -2.74
CA GLN A 295 15.37 -17.83 -3.73
C GLN A 295 14.68 -17.84 -5.09
N SER A 296 14.23 -19.01 -5.57
CA SER A 296 13.53 -19.15 -6.85
C SER A 296 12.24 -18.32 -6.87
N VAL A 297 11.44 -18.40 -5.80
CA VAL A 297 10.24 -17.57 -5.61
C VAL A 297 10.56 -16.08 -5.58
N PHE A 298 11.68 -15.69 -4.98
CA PHE A 298 12.09 -14.29 -4.94
C PHE A 298 12.52 -13.75 -6.31
N PHE A 299 13.11 -14.59 -7.18
CA PHE A 299 13.34 -14.22 -8.58
C PHE A 299 12.03 -13.99 -9.32
N GLU A 300 11.08 -14.93 -9.21
CA GLU A 300 9.77 -14.81 -9.86
C GLU A 300 9.02 -13.54 -9.45
N ASP A 301 9.06 -13.19 -8.15
CA ASP A 301 8.47 -11.95 -7.63
C ASP A 301 9.07 -10.70 -8.31
N ILE A 302 10.39 -10.68 -8.54
CA ILE A 302 11.09 -9.53 -9.13
C ILE A 302 10.85 -9.46 -10.64
N GLU A 303 10.93 -10.60 -11.33
CA GLU A 303 10.64 -10.70 -12.77
C GLU A 303 9.20 -10.26 -13.07
N ARG A 304 8.24 -10.75 -12.29
CA ARG A 304 6.84 -10.35 -12.42
C ARG A 304 6.64 -8.87 -12.14
N PHE A 305 7.25 -8.35 -11.07
CA PHE A 305 7.20 -6.92 -10.78
C PHE A 305 7.80 -6.09 -11.92
N ASP A 306 8.86 -6.57 -12.57
CA ASP A 306 9.48 -5.85 -13.69
C ASP A 306 8.55 -5.70 -14.88
N ILE A 307 7.93 -6.79 -15.29
CA ILE A 307 6.96 -6.79 -16.39
C ILE A 307 5.77 -5.88 -16.05
N GLU A 308 5.11 -6.09 -14.91
CA GLU A 308 3.91 -5.34 -14.52
C GLU A 308 4.20 -3.83 -14.35
N ASN A 309 5.34 -3.48 -13.76
CA ASN A 309 5.70 -2.09 -13.54
C ASN A 309 6.13 -1.39 -14.84
N GLN A 310 6.81 -2.11 -15.75
CA GLN A 310 7.12 -1.58 -17.08
C GLN A 310 5.84 -1.28 -17.86
N GLU A 311 4.92 -2.25 -17.96
CA GLU A 311 3.65 -2.08 -18.65
C GLU A 311 2.86 -0.88 -18.11
N ARG A 312 2.77 -0.77 -16.78
CA ARG A 312 2.12 0.38 -16.12
C ARG A 312 2.77 1.70 -16.51
N LEU A 313 4.10 1.80 -16.43
CA LEU A 313 4.82 3.04 -16.70
C LEU A 313 4.75 3.44 -18.18
N VAL A 314 4.80 2.47 -19.10
CA VAL A 314 4.58 2.72 -20.54
C VAL A 314 3.18 3.28 -20.76
N TYR A 315 2.14 2.63 -20.23
CA TYR A 315 0.76 3.09 -20.34
C TYR A 315 0.57 4.51 -19.78
N GLU A 316 1.16 4.82 -18.62
CA GLU A 316 1.09 6.17 -18.03
C GLU A 316 1.81 7.23 -18.88
N LEU A 317 2.92 6.88 -19.53
CA LEU A 317 3.63 7.76 -20.47
C LEU A 317 2.80 7.97 -21.75
N ASP A 318 2.23 6.92 -22.32
CA ASP A 318 1.38 7.01 -23.51
C ASP A 318 0.14 7.90 -23.25
N CYS A 319 -0.49 7.76 -22.08
CA CYS A 319 -1.59 8.63 -21.67
C CYS A 319 -1.19 10.11 -21.57
N LEU A 320 0.05 10.39 -21.14
CA LEU A 320 0.57 11.76 -21.13
C LEU A 320 0.86 12.27 -22.54
N GLU A 321 1.43 11.42 -23.39
CA GLU A 321 1.70 11.73 -24.77
C GLU A 321 0.40 12.11 -25.52
N ASP A 322 -0.66 11.32 -25.36
CA ASP A 322 -1.97 11.60 -25.94
C ASP A 322 -2.50 12.97 -25.51
N LYS A 323 -2.37 13.31 -24.23
CA LYS A 323 -2.78 14.63 -23.73
C LYS A 323 -1.95 15.76 -24.33
N VAL A 324 -0.64 15.58 -24.44
CA VAL A 324 0.26 16.55 -25.11
C VAL A 324 -0.15 16.75 -26.57
N ILE A 325 -0.45 15.66 -27.30
CA ILE A 325 -0.93 15.70 -28.68
C ILE A 325 -2.26 16.44 -28.80
N ILE A 326 -3.22 16.17 -27.90
CA ILE A 326 -4.51 16.87 -27.89
C ILE A 326 -4.31 18.38 -27.71
N ILE A 327 -3.41 18.80 -26.82
CA ILE A 327 -3.11 20.23 -26.63
C ILE A 327 -2.49 20.84 -27.89
N PHE A 328 -1.59 20.12 -28.58
CA PHE A 328 -1.07 20.56 -29.88
C PHE A 328 -2.19 20.76 -30.91
N LEU A 329 -3.10 19.79 -31.04
CA LEU A 329 -4.21 19.86 -31.99
C LEU A 329 -5.14 21.03 -31.69
N ILE A 330 -5.52 21.23 -30.42
CA ILE A 330 -6.35 22.37 -30.00
C ILE A 330 -5.66 23.69 -30.38
N LYS A 331 -4.35 23.78 -30.16
CA LYS A 331 -3.58 24.98 -30.43
C LYS A 331 -3.44 25.27 -31.93
N ASP A 332 -3.20 24.25 -32.75
CA ASP A 332 -3.12 24.42 -34.21
C ASP A 332 -4.48 24.84 -34.78
N GLN A 333 -5.58 24.31 -34.24
CA GLN A 333 -6.94 24.76 -34.58
C GLN A 333 -7.15 26.23 -34.20
N LEU A 334 -6.71 26.65 -33.01
CA LEU A 334 -6.81 28.05 -32.58
C LEU A 334 -5.98 28.99 -33.48
N ALA A 335 -4.80 28.56 -33.91
CA ALA A 335 -3.97 29.34 -34.84
C ALA A 335 -4.66 29.49 -36.22
N LEU A 336 -5.25 28.42 -36.74
CA LEU A 336 -6.01 28.46 -38.00
C LEU A 336 -7.23 29.38 -37.89
N ILE A 337 -7.97 29.29 -36.79
CA ILE A 337 -9.11 30.17 -36.50
C ILE A 337 -8.65 31.64 -36.46
N TYR A 338 -7.50 31.92 -35.82
CA TYR A 338 -6.96 33.28 -35.77
C TYR A 338 -6.59 33.82 -37.16
N VAL A 339 -5.96 33.01 -38.00
CA VAL A 339 -5.65 33.38 -39.40
C VAL A 339 -6.94 33.64 -40.18
N PHE A 340 -7.94 32.77 -40.04
CA PHE A 340 -9.24 32.93 -40.68
C PHE A 340 -9.93 34.23 -40.23
N ILE A 341 -9.96 34.51 -38.92
CA ILE A 341 -10.52 35.77 -38.39
C ILE A 341 -9.74 36.98 -38.90
N SER A 342 -8.42 36.92 -38.90
CA SER A 342 -7.57 38.02 -39.40
C SER A 342 -7.82 38.30 -40.88
N PHE A 343 -7.96 37.24 -41.68
CA PHE A 343 -8.35 37.32 -43.08
C PHE A 343 -9.76 37.90 -43.24
N GLN A 344 -10.73 37.46 -42.44
CA GLN A 344 -12.09 38.00 -42.45
C GLN A 344 -12.11 39.47 -42.06
N ILE A 345 -11.32 39.91 -41.06
CA ILE A 345 -11.20 41.31 -40.66
C ILE A 345 -10.58 42.12 -41.80
N TYR A 346 -9.51 41.63 -42.42
CA TYR A 346 -8.86 42.29 -43.55
C TYR A 346 -9.79 42.41 -44.76
N PHE A 347 -10.49 41.33 -45.10
CA PHE A 347 -11.50 41.30 -46.16
C PHE A 347 -12.66 42.23 -45.82
N THR A 348 -13.11 42.25 -44.56
CA THR A 348 -14.15 43.18 -44.06
C THR A 348 -13.68 44.62 -44.17
N LYS A 349 -12.41 44.93 -43.87
CA LYS A 349 -11.85 46.28 -44.02
C LYS A 349 -11.92 46.74 -45.48
N ILE A 350 -11.55 45.86 -46.42
CA ILE A 350 -11.68 46.08 -47.87
C ILE A 350 -13.16 46.27 -48.26
N CYS A 351 -14.07 45.44 -47.74
CA CYS A 351 -15.50 45.54 -48.03
C CYS A 351 -16.20 46.76 -47.39
N VAL A 352 -15.72 47.22 -46.22
CA VAL A 352 -16.20 48.41 -45.51
C VAL A 352 -15.78 49.68 -46.23
N GLU A 353 -14.59 49.69 -46.85
CA GLU A 353 -14.17 50.73 -47.81
C GLU A 353 -15.09 50.79 -49.05
N LEU A 354 -15.88 49.74 -49.28
CA LEU A 354 -16.78 49.60 -50.44
C LEU A 354 -18.27 49.83 -50.14
N SER A 355 -18.76 49.95 -48.89
CA SER A 355 -20.23 50.01 -48.68
C SER A 355 -20.74 50.57 -47.35
N LEU A 356 -21.67 51.52 -47.48
CA LEU A 356 -22.49 52.20 -46.47
C LEU A 356 -23.60 51.31 -45.82
N GLN A 357 -23.60 49.98 -45.96
CA GLN A 357 -24.67 49.10 -45.41
C GLN A 357 -24.30 48.34 -44.12
N MET A 358 -23.78 49.06 -43.12
CA MET A 358 -23.05 48.53 -41.96
C MET A 358 -23.91 48.20 -40.70
N LYS A 359 -25.11 47.60 -40.84
CA LYS A 359 -25.98 47.28 -39.67
C LYS A 359 -26.16 45.79 -39.34
N ILE A 360 -26.06 44.89 -40.32
CA ILE A 360 -26.10 43.43 -40.07
C ILE A 360 -24.73 42.92 -39.55
N ILE A 361 -23.65 43.61 -39.92
CA ILE A 361 -22.25 43.23 -39.63
C ILE A 361 -21.85 43.47 -38.17
N PHE A 362 -22.41 44.48 -37.50
CA PHE A 362 -22.11 44.78 -36.09
C PHE A 362 -22.57 43.65 -35.14
N LYS A 363 -23.62 42.89 -35.52
CA LYS A 363 -24.07 41.71 -34.75
C LYS A 363 -23.13 40.50 -34.89
N ILE A 364 -22.47 40.34 -36.05
CA ILE A 364 -21.43 39.33 -36.25
C ILE A 364 -20.18 39.69 -35.45
N GLN A 365 -19.81 40.97 -35.39
CA GLN A 365 -18.69 41.45 -34.57
C GLN A 365 -18.91 41.23 -33.06
N ILE A 366 -20.12 41.45 -32.54
CA ILE A 366 -20.43 41.14 -31.11
C ILE A 366 -20.34 39.64 -30.84
N ALA A 367 -20.84 38.78 -31.74
CA ALA A 367 -20.71 37.33 -31.59
C ALA A 367 -19.23 36.86 -31.65
N GLN A 368 -18.41 37.48 -32.50
CA GLN A 368 -16.96 37.22 -32.57
C GLN A 368 -16.18 37.76 -31.37
N LEU A 369 -16.56 38.92 -30.81
CA LEU A 369 -15.99 39.46 -29.57
C LEU A 369 -16.36 38.61 -28.35
N SER A 370 -17.60 38.10 -28.27
CA SER A 370 -17.99 37.12 -27.25
C SER A 370 -17.19 35.81 -27.36
N TYR A 371 -16.85 35.37 -28.58
CA TYR A 371 -15.97 34.21 -28.82
C TYR A 371 -14.50 34.48 -28.42
N LEU A 372 -13.98 35.69 -28.70
CA LEU A 372 -12.66 36.14 -28.23
C LEU A 372 -12.58 36.28 -26.70
N THR A 373 -13.68 36.63 -26.04
CA THR A 373 -13.74 36.70 -24.56
C THR A 373 -13.75 35.30 -23.94
N MET A 374 -14.24 34.28 -24.65
CA MET A 374 -14.06 32.87 -24.27
C MET A 374 -12.61 32.39 -24.48
N ASN A 375 -11.85 32.95 -25.42
CA ASN A 375 -10.43 32.60 -25.62
C ASN A 375 -9.51 32.98 -24.46
N GLY A 376 -9.83 34.01 -23.67
CA GLY A 376 -9.06 34.36 -22.46
C GLY A 376 -9.16 33.30 -21.36
N LYS A 377 -10.35 32.71 -21.18
CA LYS A 377 -10.56 31.57 -20.27
C LYS A 377 -9.86 30.31 -20.79
N ASN A 378 -9.98 30.02 -22.09
CA ASN A 378 -9.29 28.88 -22.72
C ASN A 378 -7.76 28.97 -22.61
N GLN A 379 -7.15 30.16 -22.70
CA GLN A 379 -5.70 30.32 -22.49
C GLN A 379 -5.27 30.06 -21.04
N SER A 380 -6.09 30.46 -20.05
CA SER A 380 -5.82 30.13 -18.64
C SER A 380 -5.95 28.62 -18.40
N GLU A 381 -6.96 27.98 -18.97
CA GLU A 381 -7.19 26.53 -18.87
C GLU A 381 -6.05 25.74 -19.53
N ILE A 382 -5.60 26.13 -20.72
CA ILE A 382 -4.44 25.50 -21.39
C ILE A 382 -3.17 25.67 -20.54
N LYS A 383 -2.95 26.85 -19.94
CA LYS A 383 -1.80 27.07 -19.05
C LYS A 383 -1.85 26.18 -17.81
N GLN A 384 -3.03 26.04 -17.21
CA GLN A 384 -3.23 25.15 -16.05
C GLN A 384 -3.00 23.68 -16.44
N GLU A 385 -3.54 23.23 -17.58
CA GLU A 385 -3.34 21.86 -18.06
C GLU A 385 -1.86 21.58 -18.38
N VAL A 386 -1.15 22.53 -19.01
CA VAL A 386 0.29 22.38 -19.27
C VAL A 386 1.07 22.25 -17.95
N THR A 387 0.76 23.06 -16.93
CA THR A 387 1.40 22.93 -15.61
C THR A 387 1.04 21.61 -14.92
N PHE A 388 -0.21 21.14 -15.04
CA PHE A 388 -0.60 19.82 -14.55
C PHE A 388 0.19 18.69 -15.23
N LEU A 389 0.38 18.77 -16.55
CA LEU A 389 1.19 17.82 -17.30
C LEU A 389 2.66 17.86 -16.88
N GLU A 390 3.23 19.05 -16.65
CA GLU A 390 4.59 19.21 -16.14
C GLU A 390 4.77 18.51 -14.78
N ASP A 391 3.85 18.72 -13.85
CA ASP A 391 3.88 18.10 -12.53
C ASP A 391 3.73 16.57 -12.61
N ARG A 392 2.80 16.10 -13.45
CA ARG A 392 2.58 14.66 -13.65
C ARG A 392 3.79 13.99 -14.29
N PHE A 393 4.37 14.63 -15.30
CA PHE A 393 5.57 14.16 -15.98
C PHE A 393 6.80 14.14 -15.05
N PHE A 394 6.94 15.17 -14.19
CA PHE A 394 7.96 15.19 -13.15
C PHE A 394 7.78 14.05 -12.13
N SER A 395 6.54 13.77 -11.73
CA SER A 395 6.23 12.61 -10.88
C SER A 395 6.66 11.29 -11.53
N LEU A 396 6.34 11.08 -12.81
CA LEU A 396 6.75 9.89 -13.56
C LEU A 396 8.27 9.75 -13.69
N LYS A 397 8.99 10.85 -13.90
CA LYS A 397 10.46 10.86 -13.86
C LYS A 397 11.01 10.31 -12.55
N ASN A 398 10.43 10.75 -11.43
CA ASN A 398 10.82 10.28 -10.10
C ASN A 398 10.46 8.81 -9.89
N GLN A 399 9.33 8.34 -10.44
CA GLN A 399 8.94 6.93 -10.39
C GLN A 399 9.88 6.02 -11.18
N ILE A 400 10.30 6.42 -12.39
CA ILE A 400 11.27 5.68 -13.21
C ILE A 400 12.62 5.60 -12.47
N HIS A 401 13.07 6.70 -11.88
CA HIS A 401 14.30 6.71 -11.08
C HIS A 401 14.19 5.86 -9.81
N GLY A 402 13.05 5.95 -9.11
CA GLY A 402 12.74 5.12 -7.94
C GLY A 402 12.73 3.63 -8.27
N THR A 403 12.19 3.26 -9.44
CA THR A 403 12.17 1.90 -9.98
C THR A 403 13.60 1.37 -10.15
N LYS A 404 14.48 2.13 -10.82
CA LYS A 404 15.90 1.77 -10.97
C LYS A 404 16.60 1.54 -9.62
N LYS A 405 16.36 2.42 -8.64
CA LYS A 405 16.91 2.28 -7.29
C LYS A 405 16.40 1.03 -6.57
N LYS A 406 15.10 0.74 -6.69
CA LYS A 406 14.49 -0.46 -6.10
C LYS A 406 15.15 -1.72 -6.67
N TYR A 407 15.31 -1.82 -7.99
CA TYR A 407 15.98 -2.96 -8.60
C TYR A 407 17.41 -3.14 -8.13
N LEU A 408 18.20 -2.06 -8.04
CA LEU A 408 19.57 -2.16 -7.55
C LEU A 408 19.63 -2.74 -6.12
N VAL A 409 18.67 -2.38 -5.27
CA VAL A 409 18.56 -2.93 -3.91
C VAL A 409 18.13 -4.39 -3.94
N ASP A 410 17.13 -4.74 -4.75
CA ASP A 410 16.58 -6.08 -4.80
C ASP A 410 17.54 -7.09 -5.46
N VAL A 411 18.23 -6.70 -6.54
CA VAL A 411 19.31 -7.47 -7.15
C VAL A 411 20.45 -7.71 -6.16
N ARG A 412 20.86 -6.69 -5.39
CA ARG A 412 21.87 -6.89 -4.34
C ARG A 412 21.42 -7.90 -3.28
N LYS A 413 20.14 -7.88 -2.88
CA LYS A 413 19.60 -8.90 -1.96
C LYS A 413 19.62 -10.30 -2.59
N ILE A 414 19.36 -10.43 -3.88
CA ILE A 414 19.46 -11.70 -4.61
C ILE A 414 20.92 -12.18 -4.55
N GLU A 415 21.89 -11.32 -4.87
CA GLU A 415 23.32 -11.63 -4.84
C GLU A 415 23.77 -12.07 -3.44
N ASP A 416 23.41 -11.33 -2.39
CA ASP A 416 23.73 -11.66 -1.00
C ASP A 416 23.13 -13.02 -0.56
N ARG A 417 21.95 -13.38 -1.08
CA ARG A 417 21.31 -14.68 -0.83
C ARG A 417 21.97 -15.80 -1.62
N LEU A 418 22.33 -15.53 -2.88
CA LEU A 418 23.04 -16.48 -3.73
C LEU A 418 24.41 -16.83 -3.14
N GLU A 419 25.15 -15.85 -2.63
CA GLU A 419 26.43 -16.09 -1.95
C GLU A 419 26.27 -17.08 -0.78
N LYS A 420 25.24 -16.90 0.05
CA LYS A 420 24.93 -17.83 1.15
C LYS A 420 24.56 -19.23 0.64
N LEU A 421 23.77 -19.31 -0.42
CA LEU A 421 23.39 -20.58 -1.04
C LEU A 421 24.61 -21.32 -1.60
N MET A 422 25.53 -20.61 -2.26
CA MET A 422 26.78 -21.16 -2.77
C MET A 422 27.63 -21.73 -1.63
N ILE A 423 27.77 -21.01 -0.51
CA ILE A 423 28.50 -21.50 0.66
C ILE A 423 27.85 -22.78 1.23
N MET A 424 26.52 -22.81 1.34
CA MET A 424 25.81 -23.99 1.85
C MET A 424 25.95 -25.19 0.91
N LYS A 425 25.88 -24.94 -0.41
CA LYS A 425 26.14 -25.94 -1.45
C LYS A 425 27.54 -26.53 -1.29
N ASP A 426 28.57 -25.69 -1.19
CA ASP A 426 29.96 -26.16 -1.08
C ASP A 426 30.17 -27.00 0.18
N GLN A 427 29.61 -26.58 1.32
CA GLN A 427 29.64 -27.35 2.57
C GLN A 427 28.98 -28.73 2.42
N GLN A 428 27.87 -28.81 1.69
CA GLN A 428 27.16 -30.07 1.47
C GLN A 428 27.89 -30.99 0.49
N LEU A 429 28.53 -30.43 -0.54
CA LEU A 429 29.40 -31.18 -1.43
C LEU A 429 30.63 -31.72 -0.70
N GLU A 430 31.27 -30.93 0.16
CA GLU A 430 32.37 -31.38 0.99
C GLU A 430 31.95 -32.53 1.92
N LYS A 431 30.80 -32.40 2.60
CA LYS A 431 30.25 -33.41 3.52
C LYS A 431 29.99 -34.75 2.83
N THR A 432 29.55 -34.74 1.57
CA THR A 432 29.26 -35.95 0.79
C THR A 432 30.47 -36.48 0.01
N GLY A 433 31.63 -35.83 0.14
CA GLY A 433 32.84 -36.18 -0.60
C GLY A 433 32.69 -35.94 -2.10
N TYR A 434 31.93 -34.93 -2.50
CA TYR A 434 31.64 -34.53 -3.89
C TYR A 434 30.93 -35.60 -4.72
N GLN A 435 30.35 -36.61 -4.07
CA GLN A 435 29.63 -37.68 -4.74
C GLN A 435 28.14 -37.33 -4.83
N MET A 436 27.77 -36.58 -5.88
CA MET A 436 26.36 -36.21 -6.18
C MET A 436 25.40 -37.40 -6.13
N ASN A 437 25.82 -38.58 -6.61
CA ASN A 437 25.00 -39.80 -6.63
C ASN A 437 24.62 -40.34 -5.24
N LYS A 438 25.20 -39.80 -4.16
CA LYS A 438 24.85 -40.13 -2.78
C LYS A 438 23.82 -39.18 -2.17
N MET A 439 23.55 -38.05 -2.83
CA MET A 439 22.52 -37.11 -2.40
C MET A 439 21.15 -37.57 -2.87
N ASP A 440 20.11 -37.13 -2.16
CA ASP A 440 18.74 -37.25 -2.65
C ASP A 440 18.57 -36.45 -3.96
N ASN A 441 17.77 -36.97 -4.90
CA ASN A 441 17.54 -36.35 -6.20
C ASN A 441 17.06 -34.89 -6.07
N LEU A 442 16.24 -34.58 -5.06
CA LEU A 442 15.74 -33.23 -4.80
C LEU A 442 16.89 -32.24 -4.50
N VAL A 443 17.89 -32.70 -3.75
CA VAL A 443 19.06 -31.89 -3.39
C VAL A 443 19.96 -31.71 -4.60
N GLN A 444 20.13 -32.76 -5.40
CA GLN A 444 20.87 -32.69 -6.65
C GLN A 444 20.24 -31.68 -7.62
N GLU A 445 18.92 -31.70 -7.80
CA GLU A 445 18.17 -30.72 -8.59
C GLU A 445 18.35 -29.31 -8.03
N SER A 446 18.25 -29.14 -6.70
CA SER A 446 18.47 -27.84 -6.06
C SER A 446 19.88 -27.30 -6.29
N ILE A 447 20.90 -28.15 -6.22
CA ILE A 447 22.28 -27.75 -6.48
C ILE A 447 22.47 -27.37 -7.95
N GLN A 448 21.86 -28.11 -8.88
CA GLN A 448 21.88 -27.77 -10.29
C GLN A 448 21.20 -26.43 -10.54
N GLU A 449 20.05 -26.15 -9.93
CA GLU A 449 19.36 -24.86 -10.05
C GLU A 449 20.24 -23.71 -9.51
N ILE A 450 20.91 -23.91 -8.37
CA ILE A 450 21.82 -22.91 -7.79
C ILE A 450 22.92 -22.50 -8.79
N ASP A 451 23.44 -23.44 -9.59
CA ASP A 451 24.45 -23.14 -10.60
C ASP A 451 23.96 -22.24 -11.74
N HIS A 452 22.64 -22.19 -11.98
CA HIS A 452 22.06 -21.35 -13.03
C HIS A 452 21.72 -19.93 -12.53
N TYR A 453 21.68 -19.70 -11.21
CA TYR A 453 21.33 -18.38 -10.68
C TYR A 453 22.25 -17.24 -11.11
N PRO A 454 23.59 -17.37 -11.20
CA PRO A 454 24.43 -16.30 -11.70
C PRO A 454 24.03 -15.82 -13.11
N GLU A 455 23.68 -16.75 -14.00
CA GLU A 455 23.21 -16.43 -15.34
C GLU A 455 21.82 -15.78 -15.30
N ARG A 456 20.90 -16.29 -14.49
CA ARG A 456 19.56 -15.70 -14.31
C ARG A 456 19.63 -14.27 -13.76
N ILE A 457 20.53 -13.99 -12.81
CA ILE A 457 20.80 -12.62 -12.31
C ILE A 457 21.26 -11.71 -13.44
N LYS A 458 22.16 -12.20 -14.28
CA LYS A 458 22.65 -11.43 -15.42
C LYS A 458 21.52 -11.12 -16.41
N GLN A 459 20.72 -12.12 -16.77
CA GLN A 459 19.56 -11.95 -17.64
C GLN A 459 18.53 -10.96 -17.05
N LEU A 460 18.25 -11.06 -15.75
CA LEU A 460 17.38 -10.14 -15.05
C LEU A 460 17.91 -8.70 -15.07
N ASN A 461 19.21 -8.52 -14.79
CA ASN A 461 19.86 -7.21 -14.87
C ASN A 461 19.81 -6.62 -16.28
N ASP A 462 20.09 -7.43 -17.31
CA ASP A 462 20.05 -7.01 -18.71
C ASP A 462 18.61 -6.61 -19.11
N SER A 463 17.60 -7.38 -18.69
CA SER A 463 16.18 -7.06 -18.88
C SER A 463 15.80 -5.74 -18.22
N ILE A 464 16.11 -5.58 -16.92
CA ILE A 464 15.81 -4.36 -16.16
C ILE A 464 16.47 -3.14 -16.79
N ASN A 465 17.75 -3.25 -17.19
CA ASN A 465 18.45 -2.15 -17.83
C ASN A 465 17.81 -1.75 -19.15
N THR A 466 17.47 -2.74 -20.00
CA THR A 466 16.78 -2.52 -21.27
C THR A 466 15.44 -1.82 -21.05
N ASN A 467 14.66 -2.28 -20.07
CA ASN A 467 13.35 -1.73 -19.74
C ASN A 467 13.44 -0.29 -19.23
N VAL A 468 14.41 -0.01 -18.35
CA VAL A 468 14.68 1.34 -17.85
C VAL A 468 15.14 2.27 -18.97
N GLU A 469 16.00 1.80 -19.87
CA GLU A 469 16.46 2.57 -21.04
C GLU A 469 15.29 2.92 -21.98
N LEU A 470 14.39 1.97 -22.24
CA LEU A 470 13.20 2.20 -23.03
C LEU A 470 12.28 3.25 -22.40
N LEU A 471 12.05 3.17 -21.08
CA LEU A 471 11.28 4.17 -20.34
C LEU A 471 11.95 5.55 -20.38
N GLN A 472 13.27 5.63 -20.26
CA GLN A 472 14.01 6.88 -20.35
C GLN A 472 13.98 7.49 -21.75
N ALA A 473 14.04 6.65 -22.79
CA ALA A 473 13.93 7.10 -24.18
C ALA A 473 12.53 7.70 -24.46
N ARG A 474 11.47 6.99 -24.06
CA ARG A 474 10.08 7.49 -24.16
C ARG A 474 9.85 8.74 -23.34
N GLN A 475 10.38 8.77 -22.13
CA GLN A 475 10.37 9.96 -21.31
C GLN A 475 11.01 11.16 -22.04
N LYS A 476 12.20 10.98 -22.63
CA LYS A 476 12.89 12.04 -23.36
C LYS A 476 12.07 12.57 -24.53
N GLU A 477 11.40 11.69 -25.28
CA GLU A 477 10.51 12.08 -26.38
C GLU A 477 9.37 12.99 -25.91
N ILE A 478 8.69 12.63 -24.81
CA ILE A 478 7.61 13.44 -24.25
C ILE A 478 8.14 14.77 -23.71
N ASP A 479 9.31 14.78 -23.07
CA ASP A 479 9.94 16.02 -22.58
C ASP A 479 10.23 16.99 -23.73
N GLU A 480 10.73 16.49 -24.86
CA GLU A 480 10.96 17.29 -26.08
C GLU A 480 9.65 17.90 -26.60
N LYS A 481 8.56 17.12 -26.68
CA LYS A 481 7.22 17.60 -27.08
C LYS A 481 6.66 18.64 -26.10
N LEU A 482 6.81 18.41 -24.80
CA LEU A 482 6.39 19.35 -23.76
C LEU A 482 7.19 20.66 -23.80
N ASN A 483 8.50 20.58 -24.08
CA ASN A 483 9.34 21.76 -24.22
C ASN A 483 8.99 22.58 -25.47
N LEU A 484 8.59 21.95 -26.58
CA LEU A 484 8.01 22.65 -27.72
C LEU A 484 6.71 23.39 -27.34
N LEU A 485 5.83 22.79 -26.54
CA LEU A 485 4.64 23.49 -26.03
C LEU A 485 5.00 24.71 -25.19
N LYS A 486 6.03 24.61 -24.33
CA LYS A 486 6.52 25.74 -23.52
C LYS A 486 7.07 26.87 -24.38
N MET A 487 7.83 26.56 -25.43
CA MET A 487 8.39 27.58 -26.31
C MET A 487 7.30 28.38 -27.01
N ILE A 488 6.17 27.76 -27.32
CA ILE A 488 5.07 28.46 -28.01
C ILE A 488 4.10 29.12 -27.01
N ARG A 489 4.20 28.80 -25.72
CA ARG A 489 3.49 29.51 -24.65
C ARG A 489 4.08 30.91 -24.41
N ASN A 490 5.39 31.05 -24.59
CA ASN A 490 6.13 32.31 -24.49
C ASN A 490 6.05 33.08 -25.81
#